data_AF-A0A9Q3YMY3-F1
#
_entry.id   AF-A0A9Q3YMY3-F1
#
_cell.length_a   1.000
_cell.length_b   1.000
_cell.length_c   1.000
_cell.angle_alpha   90.00
_cell.angle_beta   90.00
_cell.angle_gamma   90.00
#
_symmetry.space_group_name_H-M   'P 1'
#
loop_
_entity.id
_entity.type
_entity.pdbx_description
1 polymer ?
#
loop_
_entity_poly.entity_id
_entity_poly.type
_entity_poly.pdbx_seq_one_letter_code
_entity_poly.pdbx_strand_id
1 'polypeptide(L)'
;MPVALVAIVITLLVFEAGHVDLHAIQQQLAAIAPPWLAALVLYRVAYYLVPLLASLFLGANALASSKLAANLRHHPIVSILAWPVAWAVDLGIRLLSGLTAAAGVVLLAGAAFPNLLSHNRLLSQWLPLAAVEASHLASVVIGLSLIVAARGLSLRLRRALWLAVGLLIAGAVFGLTRGLDWGTSLLLAVIAVLLYVSRGSFERQGSLSRQIGAWPWTIALVLALIGYLVLGESFYKGGSLNPLVFGVDLHSPRFLRGAFVGLISVIVLAIWTWPRWAAPTLVLPGAAELDGLAAWLESHGSNGYSHLMLLGDKAIRYSGDEQNAMIGYASVRNRLVALSDPVGDADARRAAIMDFRRLADAQHCTPVFYQVGPDDLSAYLDNGFALFKLGEIARVNLREFSMQGKHNSDKRGALNRAERLGLSFEILKPPFDQALLDTLAAVSDDWMGEKPAEKAFSLHCCPTVEGP
;
A
#
# COMPACT_ATOMS: atom_id res chain seq x y z
N MET A 1 17.54 -6.89 5.49
CA MET A 1 16.40 -6.64 6.39
C MET A 1 15.84 -7.89 7.10
N PRO A 2 15.65 -9.08 6.49
CA PRO A 2 15.01 -10.19 7.20
C PRO A 2 15.83 -10.70 8.40
N VAL A 3 17.17 -10.66 8.34
CA VAL A 3 18.05 -11.18 9.40
C VAL A 3 17.91 -10.42 10.72
N ALA A 4 17.84 -9.09 10.71
CA ALA A 4 17.71 -8.29 11.93
C ALA A 4 16.34 -8.48 12.59
N LEU A 5 15.28 -8.57 11.80
CA LEU A 5 13.92 -8.77 12.31
C LEU A 5 13.72 -10.19 12.84
N VAL A 6 14.29 -11.19 12.16
CA VAL A 6 14.36 -12.57 12.63
C VAL A 6 15.19 -12.67 13.91
N ALA A 7 16.32 -11.97 14.00
CA ALA A 7 17.11 -11.92 15.23
C ALA A 7 16.36 -11.25 16.39
N ILE A 8 15.58 -10.20 16.12
CA ILE A 8 14.71 -9.57 17.12
C ILE A 8 13.59 -10.52 17.54
N VAL A 9 12.89 -11.17 16.60
CA VAL A 9 11.84 -12.16 16.90
C VAL A 9 12.42 -13.31 17.71
N ILE A 10 13.57 -13.87 17.33
CA ILE A 10 14.27 -14.91 18.10
C ILE A 10 14.66 -14.38 19.48
N THR A 11 15.16 -13.16 19.60
CA THR A 11 15.52 -12.57 20.90
C THR A 11 14.29 -12.35 21.78
N LEU A 12 13.16 -11.92 21.20
CA LEU A 12 11.89 -11.73 21.90
C LEU A 12 11.28 -13.08 22.32
N LEU A 13 11.33 -14.09 21.46
CA LEU A 13 10.88 -15.45 21.78
C LEU A 13 11.75 -16.10 22.87
N VAL A 14 13.08 -15.87 22.84
CA VAL A 14 13.99 -16.37 23.88
C VAL A 14 13.83 -15.57 25.18
N PHE A 15 13.53 -14.27 25.11
CA PHE A 15 13.20 -13.44 26.28
C PHE A 15 11.89 -13.85 26.92
N GLU A 16 10.86 -14.11 26.12
CA GLU A 16 9.56 -14.64 26.59
C GLU A 16 9.74 -16.03 27.21
N ALA A 17 10.52 -16.92 26.59
CA ALA A 17 10.90 -18.21 27.18
C ALA A 17 11.75 -18.07 28.45
N GLY A 18 12.53 -16.99 28.59
CA GLY A 18 13.41 -16.71 29.72
C GLY A 18 12.74 -15.99 30.90
N HIS A 19 11.60 -15.32 30.69
CA HIS A 19 10.84 -14.64 31.75
C HIS A 19 9.94 -15.57 32.56
N VAL A 20 9.89 -16.84 32.18
CA VAL A 20 9.00 -17.86 32.73
C VAL A 20 9.24 -18.18 34.21
N ASP A 21 10.29 -17.73 34.92
CA ASP A 21 10.39 -18.08 36.36
C ASP A 21 11.49 -17.37 37.21
N LEU A 22 11.42 -16.11 37.68
CA LEU A 22 12.56 -15.56 38.45
C LEU A 22 12.90 -16.33 39.77
N HIS A 23 11.96 -17.11 40.34
CA HIS A 23 12.19 -17.92 41.54
C HIS A 23 12.34 -19.43 41.27
N ALA A 24 11.74 -20.00 40.22
CA ALA A 24 12.01 -21.40 39.83
C ALA A 24 13.21 -21.52 38.84
N ILE A 25 13.61 -20.43 38.15
CA ILE A 25 14.81 -20.37 37.29
C ILE A 25 16.07 -20.55 38.12
N GLN A 26 16.11 -20.10 39.37
CA GLN A 26 17.32 -20.29 40.16
C GLN A 26 17.58 -21.78 40.47
N GLN A 27 16.54 -22.63 40.50
CA GLN A 27 16.65 -24.06 40.82
C GLN A 27 16.53 -24.99 39.60
N GLN A 28 15.77 -24.62 38.56
CA GLN A 28 15.59 -25.41 37.33
C GLN A 28 16.36 -24.87 36.11
N LEU A 29 16.69 -23.57 36.03
CA LEU A 29 17.53 -23.06 34.94
C LEU A 29 19.00 -23.46 35.11
N ALA A 30 19.44 -23.71 36.35
CA ALA A 30 20.72 -24.37 36.63
C ALA A 30 20.82 -25.78 35.97
N ALA A 31 19.68 -26.40 35.63
CA ALA A 31 19.63 -27.75 35.06
C ALA A 31 19.41 -27.78 33.53
N ILE A 32 18.94 -26.70 32.87
CA ILE A 32 18.49 -26.76 31.46
C ILE A 32 19.06 -25.64 30.55
N ALA A 33 19.41 -24.46 31.06
CA ALA A 33 19.99 -23.40 30.21
C ALA A 33 21.14 -22.66 30.91
N PRO A 34 22.36 -22.69 30.36
CA PRO A 34 23.50 -22.08 31.02
C PRO A 34 23.39 -20.54 31.12
N PRO A 35 23.88 -19.92 32.20
CA PRO A 35 23.67 -18.50 32.53
C PRO A 35 24.16 -17.51 31.45
N TRP A 36 25.07 -17.93 30.58
CA TRP A 36 25.50 -17.12 29.43
C TRP A 36 24.38 -16.85 28.43
N LEU A 37 23.35 -17.71 28.35
CA LEU A 37 22.26 -17.59 27.39
C LEU A 37 21.30 -16.46 27.79
N ALA A 38 20.98 -16.35 29.08
CA ALA A 38 20.24 -15.22 29.64
C ALA A 38 21.03 -13.89 29.49
N ALA A 39 22.34 -13.92 29.75
CA ALA A 39 23.21 -12.77 29.55
C ALA A 39 23.27 -12.32 28.07
N LEU A 40 23.29 -13.27 27.12
CA LEU A 40 23.25 -13.00 25.67
C LEU A 40 21.93 -12.37 25.23
N VAL A 41 20.81 -12.82 25.78
CA VAL A 41 19.48 -12.24 25.49
C VAL A 41 19.42 -10.82 26.03
N LEU A 42 19.82 -10.61 27.29
CA LEU A 42 19.85 -9.29 27.91
C LEU A 42 20.78 -8.34 27.16
N TYR A 43 21.96 -8.80 26.75
CA TYR A 43 22.89 -8.05 25.91
C TYR A 43 22.23 -7.66 24.57
N ARG A 44 21.53 -8.59 23.91
CA ARG A 44 20.86 -8.30 22.64
C ARG A 44 19.71 -7.30 22.80
N VAL A 45 18.94 -7.39 23.88
CA VAL A 45 17.87 -6.42 24.19
C VAL A 45 18.48 -5.03 24.46
N ALA A 46 19.50 -4.95 25.31
CA ALA A 46 20.14 -3.69 25.67
C ALA A 46 20.89 -3.04 24.50
N TYR A 47 21.52 -3.83 23.63
CA TYR A 47 22.39 -3.31 22.56
C TYR A 47 21.67 -3.14 21.22
N TYR A 48 20.65 -3.94 20.92
CA TYR A 48 19.91 -3.84 19.66
C TYR A 48 18.50 -3.28 19.84
N LEU A 49 17.72 -3.78 20.80
CA LEU A 49 16.30 -3.41 20.91
C LEU A 49 16.13 -2.01 21.51
N VAL A 50 16.80 -1.70 22.62
CA VAL A 50 16.66 -0.39 23.28
C VAL A 50 17.12 0.77 22.38
N PRO A 51 18.29 0.72 21.72
CA PRO A 51 18.72 1.80 20.83
C PRO A 51 17.83 1.92 19.59
N LEU A 52 17.28 0.82 19.07
CA LEU A 52 16.31 0.83 17.99
C LEU A 52 15.02 1.57 18.39
N LEU A 53 14.47 1.28 19.56
CA LEU A 53 13.25 1.94 20.06
C LEU A 53 13.52 3.42 20.35
N ALA A 54 14.68 3.75 20.93
CA ALA A 54 15.08 5.13 21.20
C ALA A 54 15.25 5.95 19.90
N SER A 55 15.92 5.38 18.89
CA SER A 55 16.09 6.04 17.58
C SER A 55 14.76 6.22 16.84
N LEU A 56 13.86 5.24 16.90
CA LEU A 56 12.50 5.36 16.36
C LEU A 56 11.70 6.46 17.06
N PHE A 57 11.76 6.53 18.39
CA PHE A 57 11.08 7.55 19.19
C PHE A 57 11.59 8.97 18.86
N LEU A 58 12.91 9.16 18.86
CA LEU A 58 13.54 10.44 18.54
C LEU A 58 13.29 10.84 17.08
N GLY A 59 13.39 9.90 16.15
CA GLY A 59 13.11 10.13 14.72
C GLY A 59 11.65 10.49 14.45
N ALA A 60 10.70 9.85 15.15
CA ALA A 60 9.28 10.20 15.05
C ALA A 60 8.99 11.64 15.54
N ASN A 61 9.63 12.07 16.64
CA ASN A 61 9.46 13.42 17.18
C ASN A 61 10.16 14.50 16.33
N ALA A 62 11.33 14.21 15.77
CA ALA A 62 12.03 15.11 14.85
C ALA A 62 11.23 15.37 13.55
N LEU A 63 10.37 14.42 13.16
CA LEU A 63 9.46 14.58 12.03
C LEU A 63 8.13 15.27 12.38
N ALA A 64 7.62 15.04 13.59
CA ALA A 64 6.36 15.63 14.05
C ALA A 64 6.44 17.16 14.17
N SER A 65 7.64 17.73 14.32
CA SER A 65 7.88 19.18 14.26
C SER A 65 7.91 19.69 12.81
N SER A 66 6.77 19.56 12.10
CA SER A 66 6.55 20.07 10.75
C SER A 66 6.87 21.57 10.58
N LYS A 67 6.86 22.34 11.67
CA LYS A 67 7.26 23.76 11.69
C LYS A 67 8.76 23.98 11.39
N LEU A 68 9.64 23.07 11.80
CA LEU A 68 11.08 23.19 11.52
C LEU A 68 11.37 22.85 10.05
N ALA A 69 10.71 21.81 9.53
CA ALA A 69 10.82 21.40 8.14
C ALA A 69 10.22 22.43 7.16
N ALA A 70 9.15 23.14 7.54
CA ALA A 70 8.56 24.21 6.74
C ALA A 70 9.51 25.39 6.55
N ASN A 71 10.24 25.80 7.59
CA ASN A 71 11.23 26.89 7.50
C ASN A 71 12.51 26.49 6.75
N LEU A 72 12.85 25.20 6.74
CA LEU A 72 14.08 24.69 6.14
C LEU A 72 13.93 24.30 4.64
N ARG A 73 12.70 24.18 4.12
CA ARG A 73 12.42 23.83 2.70
C ARG A 73 12.99 24.82 1.67
N HIS A 74 13.29 26.05 2.07
CA HIS A 74 13.81 27.07 1.16
C HIS A 74 15.35 27.08 1.03
N HIS A 75 16.07 26.24 1.79
CA HIS A 75 17.53 26.17 1.70
C HIS A 75 18.02 25.02 0.80
N PRO A 76 18.91 25.28 -0.17
CA PRO A 76 19.40 24.29 -1.14
C PRO A 76 20.22 23.15 -0.49
N ILE A 77 20.70 23.32 0.74
CA ILE A 77 21.40 22.28 1.50
C ILE A 77 20.40 21.25 2.08
N VAL A 78 19.15 21.67 2.32
CA VAL A 78 18.12 20.82 2.93
C VAL A 78 17.52 19.85 1.91
N SER A 79 17.49 20.18 0.61
CA SER A 79 17.06 19.22 -0.43
C SER A 79 18.02 18.02 -0.55
N ILE A 80 19.31 18.22 -0.33
CA ILE A 80 20.33 17.16 -0.31
C ILE A 80 20.20 16.31 0.97
N LEU A 81 19.90 16.92 2.12
CA LEU A 81 19.65 16.19 3.38
C LEU A 81 18.23 15.59 3.48
N ALA A 82 17.28 16.02 2.67
CA ALA A 82 15.91 15.50 2.68
C ALA A 82 15.85 14.03 2.24
N TRP A 83 16.72 13.62 1.32
CA TRP A 83 16.81 12.23 0.85
C TRP A 83 17.11 11.24 1.98
N PRO A 84 18.19 11.39 2.80
CA PRO A 84 18.47 10.47 3.89
C PRO A 84 17.39 10.52 4.99
N VAL A 85 16.77 11.67 5.24
CA VAL A 85 15.67 11.78 6.21
C VAL A 85 14.42 11.03 5.72
N ALA A 86 14.01 11.20 4.47
CA ALA A 86 12.87 10.48 3.89
C ALA A 86 13.10 8.97 3.91
N TRP A 87 14.31 8.53 3.56
CA TRP A 87 14.68 7.10 3.64
C TRP A 87 14.66 6.57 5.07
N ALA A 88 15.13 7.34 6.05
CA ALA A 88 15.09 6.97 7.46
C ALA A 88 13.64 6.83 7.98
N VAL A 89 12.73 7.67 7.50
CA VAL A 89 11.30 7.64 7.87
C VAL A 89 10.61 6.43 7.27
N ASP A 90 10.86 6.17 5.98
CA ASP A 90 10.42 4.96 5.30
C ASP A 90 10.90 3.71 6.01
N LEU A 91 12.18 3.68 6.41
CA LEU A 91 12.76 2.60 7.16
C LEU A 91 12.14 2.47 8.55
N GLY A 92 11.93 3.58 9.26
CA GLY A 92 11.32 3.60 10.59
C GLY A 92 9.89 3.03 10.60
N ILE A 93 9.07 3.41 9.62
CA ILE A 93 7.70 2.89 9.49
C ILE A 93 7.70 1.38 9.15
N ARG A 94 8.62 0.94 8.28
CA ARG A 94 8.78 -0.49 7.95
C ARG A 94 9.22 -1.29 9.17
N LEU A 95 10.14 -0.76 9.97
CA LEU A 95 10.60 -1.37 11.22
C LEU A 95 9.46 -1.45 12.23
N LEU A 96 8.70 -0.37 12.43
CA LEU A 96 7.57 -0.34 13.37
C LEU A 96 6.44 -1.29 12.96
N SER A 97 6.17 -1.39 11.65
CA SER A 97 5.25 -2.39 11.09
C SER A 97 5.74 -3.81 11.38
N GLY A 98 7.03 -4.07 11.16
CA GLY A 98 7.64 -5.36 11.44
C GLY A 98 7.67 -5.71 12.94
N LEU A 99 7.90 -4.73 13.83
CA LEU A 99 7.80 -4.90 15.29
C LEU A 99 6.37 -5.24 15.71
N THR A 100 5.36 -4.62 15.08
CA THR A 100 3.94 -4.93 15.34
C THR A 100 3.60 -6.36 14.91
N ALA A 101 4.11 -6.82 13.76
CA ALA A 101 3.96 -8.21 13.34
C ALA A 101 4.68 -9.18 14.29
N ALA A 102 5.91 -8.84 14.71
CA ALA A 102 6.68 -9.62 15.67
C ALA A 102 5.95 -9.73 17.01
N ALA A 103 5.35 -8.65 17.51
CA ALA A 103 4.52 -8.65 18.71
C ALA A 103 3.29 -9.57 18.58
N GLY A 104 2.68 -9.64 17.38
CA GLY A 104 1.63 -10.61 17.09
C GLY A 104 2.11 -12.06 17.16
N VAL A 105 3.32 -12.35 16.66
CA VAL A 105 3.95 -13.68 16.75
C VAL A 105 4.30 -14.04 18.19
N VAL A 106 4.82 -13.09 18.97
CA VAL A 106 5.09 -13.24 20.42
C VAL A 106 3.80 -13.62 21.15
N LEU A 107 2.69 -12.89 20.93
CA LEU A 107 1.39 -13.24 21.52
C LEU A 107 0.91 -14.65 21.15
N LEU A 108 1.16 -15.11 19.93
CA LEU A 108 0.84 -16.48 19.52
C LEU A 108 1.76 -17.51 20.19
N ALA A 109 3.06 -17.25 20.26
CA ALA A 109 4.01 -18.12 20.95
C ALA A 109 3.66 -18.22 22.44
N GLY A 110 3.46 -17.10 23.11
CA GLY A 110 2.92 -17.02 24.47
C GLY A 110 1.64 -17.82 24.62
N ALA A 111 0.70 -17.77 23.66
CA ALA A 111 -0.52 -18.59 23.62
C ALA A 111 -0.29 -20.11 23.49
N ALA A 112 0.81 -20.54 22.88
CA ALA A 112 1.16 -21.95 22.79
C ALA A 112 1.76 -22.48 24.10
N PHE A 113 2.48 -21.64 24.84
CA PHE A 113 3.12 -22.04 26.10
C PHE A 113 2.11 -22.39 27.22
N PRO A 114 2.39 -23.42 28.03
CA PRO A 114 1.56 -23.77 29.18
C PRO A 114 1.59 -22.65 30.21
N ASN A 115 0.40 -22.10 30.53
CA ASN A 115 0.27 -21.03 31.52
C ASN A 115 0.84 -21.45 32.89
N LEU A 116 1.71 -20.62 33.45
CA LEU A 116 2.27 -20.71 34.81
C LEU A 116 1.26 -20.40 35.93
N LEU A 117 -0.05 -20.35 35.65
CA LEU A 117 -1.07 -20.05 36.68
C LEU A 117 -1.06 -21.09 37.82
N SER A 118 -0.46 -22.26 37.61
CA SER A 118 -0.19 -23.24 38.67
C SER A 118 0.75 -22.72 39.76
N HIS A 119 1.60 -21.73 39.47
CA HIS A 119 2.59 -21.18 40.41
C HIS A 119 2.14 -19.90 41.12
N ASN A 120 1.23 -19.12 40.54
CA ASN A 120 0.75 -17.85 41.12
C ASN A 120 -0.58 -18.03 41.88
N ARG A 121 -0.51 -18.59 43.11
CA ARG A 121 -1.65 -18.75 44.04
C ARG A 121 -2.47 -17.47 44.31
N LEU A 122 -1.88 -16.30 44.05
CA LEU A 122 -2.55 -15.00 44.23
C LEU A 122 -3.56 -14.67 43.13
N LEU A 123 -3.35 -15.12 41.89
CA LEU A 123 -4.28 -14.85 40.78
C LEU A 123 -5.47 -15.81 40.75
N SER A 124 -5.28 -17.05 41.20
CA SER A 124 -6.34 -18.08 41.18
C SER A 124 -7.51 -17.79 42.12
N GLN A 125 -7.34 -16.89 43.10
CA GLN A 125 -8.38 -16.48 44.04
C GLN A 125 -9.29 -15.37 43.50
N TRP A 126 -8.83 -14.58 42.52
CA TRP A 126 -9.50 -13.37 42.06
C TRP A 126 -9.97 -13.42 40.60
N LEU A 127 -9.35 -14.25 39.75
CA LEU A 127 -9.79 -14.41 38.37
C LEU A 127 -10.71 -15.62 38.17
N PRO A 128 -11.94 -15.43 37.67
CA PRO A 128 -12.79 -16.54 37.28
C PRO A 128 -12.18 -17.31 36.11
N LEU A 129 -12.39 -18.63 36.07
CA LEU A 129 -11.88 -19.51 35.00
C LEU A 129 -12.22 -18.99 33.59
N ALA A 130 -13.42 -18.43 33.42
CA ALA A 130 -13.86 -17.84 32.17
C ALA A 130 -12.94 -16.69 31.69
N ALA A 131 -12.42 -15.87 32.60
CA ALA A 131 -11.53 -14.76 32.25
C ALA A 131 -10.16 -15.27 31.78
N VAL A 132 -9.65 -16.35 32.39
CA VAL A 132 -8.38 -16.98 31.99
C VAL A 132 -8.49 -17.59 30.60
N GLU A 133 -9.57 -18.33 30.34
CA GLU A 133 -9.79 -18.94 29.03
C GLU A 133 -10.08 -17.89 27.95
N ALA A 134 -10.88 -16.87 28.25
CA ALA A 134 -11.15 -15.77 27.33
C ALA A 134 -9.86 -15.00 26.99
N SER A 135 -8.98 -14.77 27.97
CA SER A 135 -7.70 -14.09 27.73
C SER A 135 -6.80 -14.90 26.80
N HIS A 136 -6.75 -16.23 26.94
CA HIS A 136 -5.99 -17.11 26.04
C HIS A 136 -6.51 -17.05 24.60
N LEU A 137 -7.82 -17.20 24.41
CA LEU A 137 -8.44 -17.13 23.08
C LEU A 137 -8.27 -15.73 22.47
N ALA A 138 -8.41 -14.67 23.28
CA ALA A 138 -8.20 -13.30 22.86
C ALA A 138 -6.76 -13.06 22.39
N SER A 139 -5.75 -13.61 23.08
CA SER A 139 -4.34 -13.50 22.64
C SER A 139 -4.12 -14.06 21.24
N VAL A 140 -4.75 -15.19 20.88
CA VAL A 140 -4.65 -15.79 19.54
C VAL A 140 -5.27 -14.88 18.48
N VAL A 141 -6.48 -14.39 18.73
CA VAL A 141 -7.19 -13.48 17.81
C VAL A 141 -6.42 -12.17 17.63
N ILE A 142 -5.95 -11.58 18.72
CA ILE A 142 -5.18 -10.33 18.72
C ILE A 142 -3.85 -10.53 18.00
N GLY A 143 -3.13 -11.62 18.26
CA GLY A 143 -1.86 -11.93 17.61
C GLY A 143 -1.97 -12.02 16.10
N LEU A 144 -2.95 -12.77 15.59
CA LEU A 144 -3.22 -12.86 14.15
C LEU A 144 -3.69 -11.51 13.56
N SER A 145 -4.52 -10.78 14.29
CA SER A 145 -5.01 -9.45 13.86
C SER A 145 -3.89 -8.42 13.78
N LEU A 146 -2.88 -8.48 14.66
CA LEU A 146 -1.70 -7.61 14.62
C LEU A 146 -0.82 -7.88 13.41
N ILE A 147 -0.70 -9.14 12.96
CA ILE A 147 0.01 -9.47 11.71
C ILE A 147 -0.68 -8.81 10.51
N VAL A 148 -2.01 -8.78 10.49
CA VAL A 148 -2.79 -8.06 9.45
C VAL A 148 -2.63 -6.55 9.58
N ALA A 149 -2.72 -6.03 10.81
CA ALA A 149 -2.57 -4.60 11.08
C ALA A 149 -1.19 -4.07 10.67
N ALA A 150 -0.14 -4.87 10.86
CA ALA A 150 1.23 -4.57 10.42
C ALA A 150 1.33 -4.30 8.92
N ARG A 151 0.55 -5.00 8.08
CA ARG A 151 0.47 -4.67 6.65
C ARG A 151 -0.16 -3.30 6.43
N GLY A 152 -1.30 -3.02 7.06
CA GLY A 152 -1.94 -1.71 6.98
C GLY A 152 -1.01 -0.56 7.42
N LEU A 153 -0.18 -0.80 8.44
CA LEU A 153 0.87 0.12 8.89
C LEU A 153 1.95 0.34 7.81
N SER A 154 2.41 -0.71 7.14
CA SER A 154 3.39 -0.60 6.05
C SER A 154 2.88 0.24 4.86
N LEU A 155 1.55 0.31 4.71
CA LEU A 155 0.85 1.12 3.70
C LEU A 155 0.49 2.53 4.20
N ARG A 156 0.91 2.90 5.42
CA ARG A 156 0.66 4.19 6.09
C ARG A 156 -0.83 4.53 6.28
N LEU A 157 -1.66 3.51 6.46
CA LEU A 157 -3.10 3.69 6.63
C LEU A 157 -3.46 4.18 8.03
N ARG A 158 -4.15 5.32 8.12
CA ARG A 158 -4.61 5.87 9.42
C ARG A 158 -5.54 4.93 10.18
N ARG A 159 -6.38 4.17 9.49
CA ARG A 159 -7.27 3.17 10.13
C ARG A 159 -6.49 1.98 10.69
N ALA A 160 -5.42 1.56 10.03
CA ALA A 160 -4.56 0.48 10.51
C ALA A 160 -3.84 0.87 11.80
N LEU A 161 -3.41 2.14 11.90
CA LEU A 161 -2.77 2.68 13.09
C LEU A 161 -3.66 2.53 14.33
N TRP A 162 -4.89 3.03 14.28
CA TRP A 162 -5.79 2.96 15.42
C TRP A 162 -6.21 1.54 15.78
N LEU A 163 -6.39 0.68 14.77
CA LEU A 163 -6.62 -0.75 15.00
C LEU A 163 -5.41 -1.39 15.71
N ALA A 164 -4.19 -1.15 15.23
CA ALA A 164 -2.98 -1.71 15.83
C ALA A 164 -2.78 -1.23 17.26
N VAL A 165 -2.93 0.07 17.52
CA VAL A 165 -2.82 0.65 18.87
C VAL A 165 -3.86 0.03 19.81
N GLY A 166 -5.12 -0.08 19.37
CA GLY A 166 -6.18 -0.73 20.16
C GLY A 166 -5.87 -2.20 20.46
N LEU A 167 -5.42 -2.96 19.46
CA LEU A 167 -5.03 -4.38 19.61
C LEU A 167 -3.82 -4.57 20.52
N LEU A 168 -2.80 -3.70 20.44
CA LEU A 168 -1.63 -3.75 21.31
C LEU A 168 -2.00 -3.46 22.77
N ILE A 169 -2.86 -2.46 23.01
CA ILE A 169 -3.35 -2.14 24.36
C ILE A 169 -4.18 -3.31 24.91
N ALA A 170 -5.10 -3.85 24.11
CA ALA A 170 -5.90 -5.01 24.50
C ALA A 170 -5.01 -6.23 24.79
N GLY A 171 -4.02 -6.49 23.95
CA GLY A 171 -3.03 -7.55 24.14
C GLY A 171 -2.23 -7.38 25.44
N ALA A 172 -1.81 -6.16 25.77
CA ALA A 172 -1.11 -5.86 27.02
C ALA A 172 -2.00 -6.12 28.24
N VAL A 173 -3.27 -5.73 28.19
CA VAL A 173 -4.23 -5.98 29.28
C VAL A 173 -4.48 -7.49 29.47
N PHE A 174 -4.69 -8.23 28.38
CA PHE A 174 -4.91 -9.68 28.44
C PHE A 174 -3.64 -10.48 28.80
N GLY A 175 -2.45 -9.95 28.50
CA GLY A 175 -1.18 -10.51 28.95
C GLY A 175 -1.05 -10.46 30.48
N LEU A 176 -1.43 -9.33 31.09
CA LEU A 176 -1.44 -9.17 32.55
C LEU A 176 -2.43 -10.14 33.23
N THR A 177 -3.63 -10.32 32.66
CA THR A 177 -4.68 -11.19 33.25
C THR A 177 -4.34 -12.68 33.15
N ARG A 178 -3.55 -13.08 32.14
CA ARG A 178 -3.26 -14.50 31.86
C ARG A 178 -2.21 -15.12 32.78
N GLY A 179 -1.36 -14.31 33.40
CA GLY A 179 -0.29 -14.82 34.26
C GLY A 179 0.71 -13.77 34.73
N LEU A 180 0.35 -12.48 34.72
CA LEU A 180 1.26 -11.36 35.01
C LEU A 180 2.53 -11.40 34.16
N ASP A 181 2.39 -11.61 32.86
CA ASP A 181 3.52 -11.50 31.94
C ASP A 181 3.83 -10.02 31.68
N TRP A 182 4.58 -9.44 32.62
CA TRP A 182 5.00 -8.04 32.57
C TRP A 182 5.88 -7.74 31.36
N GLY A 183 6.68 -8.72 30.92
CA GLY A 183 7.62 -8.55 29.81
C GLY A 183 6.90 -8.31 28.48
N THR A 184 5.98 -9.20 28.11
CA THR A 184 5.20 -9.04 26.87
C THR A 184 4.24 -7.85 26.96
N SER A 185 3.62 -7.63 28.11
CA SER A 185 2.70 -6.50 28.31
C SER A 185 3.40 -5.14 28.19
N LEU A 186 4.61 -5.02 28.74
CA LEU A 186 5.44 -3.82 28.60
C LEU A 186 5.88 -3.61 27.14
N LEU A 187 6.32 -4.67 26.45
CA LEU A 187 6.71 -4.60 25.04
C LEU A 187 5.54 -4.08 24.18
N LEU A 188 4.35 -4.64 24.35
CA LEU A 188 3.14 -4.23 23.63
C LEU A 188 2.79 -2.77 23.90
N ALA A 189 2.87 -2.33 25.16
CA ALA A 189 2.62 -0.95 25.56
C ALA A 189 3.64 0.02 24.92
N VAL A 190 4.93 -0.33 24.91
CA VAL A 190 5.98 0.49 24.29
C VAL A 190 5.75 0.63 22.78
N ILE A 191 5.42 -0.45 22.07
CA ILE A 191 5.12 -0.40 20.64
C ILE A 191 3.85 0.46 20.39
N ALA A 192 2.83 0.36 21.26
CA ALA A 192 1.62 1.17 21.14
C ALA A 192 1.92 2.68 21.29
N VAL A 193 2.76 3.06 22.25
CA VAL A 193 3.20 4.46 22.43
C VAL A 193 3.98 4.95 21.22
N LEU A 194 4.92 4.15 20.69
CA LEU A 194 5.68 4.51 19.50
C LEU A 194 4.79 4.74 18.27
N LEU A 195 3.78 3.88 18.07
CA LEU A 195 2.78 4.05 17.02
C LEU A 195 1.95 5.32 17.23
N TYR A 196 1.49 5.58 18.46
CA TYR A 196 0.71 6.76 18.78
C TYR A 196 1.49 8.06 18.52
N VAL A 197 2.75 8.12 18.92
CA VAL A 197 3.62 9.30 18.69
C VAL A 197 3.88 9.50 17.19
N SER A 198 4.10 8.42 16.44
CA SER A 198 4.32 8.46 14.99
C SER A 198 3.04 8.65 14.16
N ARG A 199 1.88 8.94 14.77
CA ARG A 199 0.58 9.13 14.09
C ARG A 199 0.58 10.15 12.95
N GLY A 200 1.47 11.15 13.01
CA GLY A 200 1.63 12.16 11.97
C GLY A 200 2.09 11.58 10.63
N SER A 201 2.79 10.45 10.64
CA SER A 201 3.30 9.80 9.42
C SER A 201 2.25 8.94 8.70
N PHE A 202 1.07 8.74 9.29
CA PHE A 202 -0.02 7.91 8.76
C PHE A 202 -1.15 8.79 8.23
N GLU A 203 -0.90 9.42 7.08
CA GLU A 203 -1.85 10.36 6.45
C GLU A 203 -2.77 9.70 5.42
N ARG A 204 -2.41 8.52 4.90
CA ARG A 204 -3.16 7.88 3.80
C ARG A 204 -4.54 7.42 4.29
N GLN A 205 -5.58 8.04 3.74
CA GLN A 205 -6.97 7.70 4.01
C GLN A 205 -7.41 6.58 3.05
N GLY A 206 -7.53 5.36 3.58
CA GLY A 206 -7.79 4.16 2.79
C GLY A 206 -8.66 3.13 3.51
N SER A 207 -9.51 2.39 2.77
CA SER A 207 -10.18 1.21 3.32
C SER A 207 -9.15 0.10 3.59
N LEU A 208 -9.08 -0.34 4.85
CA LEU A 208 -8.10 -1.31 5.34
C LEU A 208 -8.15 -2.63 4.56
N SER A 209 -9.35 -3.18 4.33
CA SER A 209 -9.56 -4.44 3.63
C SER A 209 -9.11 -4.44 2.16
N ARG A 210 -9.35 -3.35 1.42
CA ARG A 210 -9.11 -3.30 -0.04
C ARG A 210 -7.62 -3.23 -0.41
N GLN A 211 -6.80 -2.69 0.48
CA GLN A 211 -5.37 -2.45 0.21
C GLN A 211 -4.46 -3.52 0.82
N ILE A 212 -4.94 -4.32 1.77
CA ILE A 212 -4.16 -5.38 2.43
C ILE A 212 -4.02 -6.64 1.57
N GLY A 213 -5.00 -6.94 0.71
CA GLY A 213 -5.21 -8.22 0.01
C GLY A 213 -4.15 -8.69 -0.98
N ALA A 214 -2.90 -8.81 -0.52
CA ALA A 214 -1.81 -9.41 -1.26
C ALA A 214 -1.53 -10.81 -0.69
N TRP A 215 -1.38 -11.78 -1.58
CA TRP A 215 -1.05 -13.19 -1.26
C TRP A 215 0.10 -13.40 -0.26
N PRO A 216 1.17 -12.57 -0.20
CA PRO A 216 2.23 -12.76 0.80
C PRO A 216 1.75 -12.69 2.25
N TRP A 217 0.69 -11.94 2.55
CA TRP A 217 0.20 -11.77 3.93
C TRP A 217 -0.75 -12.87 4.37
N THR A 218 -1.54 -13.42 3.44
CA THR A 218 -2.32 -14.63 3.73
C THR A 218 -1.37 -15.80 4.00
N ILE A 219 -0.26 -15.90 3.25
CA ILE A 219 0.81 -16.86 3.53
C ILE A 219 1.40 -16.60 4.93
N ALA A 220 1.70 -15.36 5.31
CA ALA A 220 2.23 -15.04 6.63
C ALA A 220 1.29 -15.44 7.78
N LEU A 221 -0.03 -15.24 7.62
CA LEU A 221 -1.04 -15.70 8.59
C LEU A 221 -1.07 -17.21 8.73
N VAL A 222 -1.05 -17.93 7.59
CA VAL A 222 -1.04 -19.40 7.57
C VAL A 222 0.25 -19.93 8.22
N LEU A 223 1.41 -19.34 7.90
CA LEU A 223 2.68 -19.71 8.52
C LEU A 223 2.71 -19.43 10.03
N ALA A 224 2.14 -18.31 10.48
CA ALA A 224 2.03 -18.00 11.90
C ALA A 224 1.13 -19.01 12.64
N LEU A 225 0.02 -19.42 12.01
CA LEU A 225 -0.85 -20.47 12.55
C LEU A 225 -0.14 -21.84 12.57
N ILE A 226 0.59 -22.20 11.51
CA ILE A 226 1.39 -23.43 11.49
C ILE A 226 2.45 -23.40 12.59
N GLY A 227 3.15 -22.27 12.78
CA GLY A 227 4.11 -22.10 13.86
C GLY A 227 3.48 -22.29 15.24
N TYR A 228 2.30 -21.71 15.47
CA TYR A 228 1.51 -21.93 16.69
C TYR A 228 1.16 -23.41 16.90
N LEU A 229 0.74 -24.11 15.84
CA LEU A 229 0.40 -25.53 15.89
C LEU A 229 1.61 -26.41 16.22
N VAL A 230 2.74 -26.18 15.55
CA VAL A 230 3.99 -26.92 15.77
C VAL A 230 4.55 -26.71 17.18
N LEU A 231 4.47 -25.48 17.70
CA LEU A 231 4.88 -25.19 19.07
C LEU A 231 4.01 -25.96 20.07
N GLY A 232 2.68 -25.90 19.93
CA GLY A 232 1.81 -26.61 20.85
C GLY A 232 1.89 -28.13 20.74
N GLU A 233 2.07 -28.69 19.54
CA GLU A 233 2.34 -30.13 19.38
C GLU A 233 3.63 -30.52 20.12
N SER A 234 4.67 -29.69 20.07
CA SER A 234 5.94 -29.97 20.75
C SER A 234 5.81 -29.99 22.27
N PHE A 235 4.96 -29.12 22.85
CA PHE A 235 4.76 -29.01 24.29
C PHE A 235 3.69 -29.96 24.86
N TYR A 236 2.68 -30.34 24.08
CA TYR A 236 1.52 -31.11 24.57
C TYR A 236 1.43 -32.54 24.01
N LYS A 237 2.55 -33.14 23.60
CA LYS A 237 2.59 -34.53 23.10
C LYS A 237 1.88 -35.50 24.06
N GLY A 238 0.85 -36.21 23.57
CA GLY A 238 0.12 -37.23 24.33
C GLY A 238 -1.04 -36.73 25.20
N GLY A 239 -1.43 -35.46 25.09
CA GLY A 239 -2.58 -34.90 25.80
C GLY A 239 -3.95 -35.33 25.26
N SER A 240 -5.00 -35.16 26.08
CA SER A 240 -6.40 -35.37 25.68
C SER A 240 -6.76 -34.54 24.43
N LEU A 241 -7.36 -35.20 23.44
CA LEU A 241 -7.82 -34.60 22.19
C LEU A 241 -9.23 -33.98 22.26
N ASN A 242 -9.86 -33.97 23.43
CA ASN A 242 -11.25 -33.50 23.54
C ASN A 242 -11.30 -32.00 23.89
N PRO A 243 -11.71 -31.10 22.96
CA PRO A 243 -11.74 -29.66 23.19
C PRO A 243 -12.91 -29.21 24.08
N LEU A 244 -13.89 -30.08 24.37
CA LEU A 244 -15.10 -29.75 25.12
C LEU A 244 -14.91 -29.83 26.65
N VAL A 245 -13.72 -30.20 27.13
CA VAL A 245 -13.44 -30.34 28.56
C VAL A 245 -12.78 -29.07 29.09
N PHE A 246 -13.37 -28.51 30.15
CA PHE A 246 -12.94 -27.29 30.82
C PHE A 246 -12.27 -27.63 32.15
N GLY A 247 -11.12 -27.02 32.42
CA GLY A 247 -10.40 -27.22 33.68
C GLY A 247 -9.20 -26.30 33.80
N VAL A 248 -8.83 -25.99 35.04
CA VAL A 248 -7.70 -25.10 35.37
C VAL A 248 -6.38 -25.73 34.89
N ASP A 249 -6.24 -27.05 35.08
CA ASP A 249 -5.02 -27.84 34.80
C ASP A 249 -5.04 -28.54 33.42
N LEU A 250 -6.11 -28.36 32.64
CA LEU A 250 -6.27 -28.96 31.32
C LEU A 250 -5.67 -28.07 30.23
N HIS A 251 -4.37 -28.16 30.05
CA HIS A 251 -3.63 -27.35 29.08
C HIS A 251 -3.85 -27.79 27.62
N SER A 252 -3.92 -29.09 27.32
CA SER A 252 -4.11 -29.60 25.95
C SER A 252 -5.47 -29.25 25.34
N PRO A 253 -6.62 -29.40 26.04
CA PRO A 253 -7.92 -28.94 25.54
C PRO A 253 -7.99 -27.42 25.32
N ARG A 254 -7.28 -26.63 26.11
CA ARG A 254 -7.21 -25.17 25.96
C ARG A 254 -6.43 -24.78 24.70
N PHE A 255 -5.30 -25.44 24.45
CA PHE A 255 -4.54 -25.27 23.23
C PHE A 255 -5.37 -25.63 21.97
N LEU A 256 -6.08 -26.76 21.98
CA LEU A 256 -6.94 -27.16 20.87
C LEU A 256 -8.02 -26.12 20.56
N ARG A 257 -8.66 -25.53 21.59
CA ARG A 257 -9.63 -24.44 21.41
C ARG A 257 -8.97 -23.19 20.81
N GLY A 258 -7.77 -22.84 21.27
CA GLY A 258 -6.96 -21.78 20.67
C GLY A 258 -6.65 -22.05 19.19
N ALA A 259 -6.33 -23.30 18.83
CA ALA A 259 -6.12 -23.70 17.44
C ALA A 259 -7.39 -23.56 16.57
N PHE A 260 -8.56 -23.98 17.08
CA PHE A 260 -9.84 -23.79 16.38
C PHE A 260 -10.16 -22.30 16.17
N VAL A 261 -10.03 -21.49 17.21
CA VAL A 261 -10.23 -20.03 17.11
C VAL A 261 -9.21 -19.39 16.18
N GLY A 262 -7.96 -19.84 16.20
CA GLY A 262 -6.91 -19.42 15.29
C GLY A 262 -7.24 -19.71 13.83
N LEU A 263 -7.72 -20.93 13.53
CA LEU A 263 -8.16 -21.32 12.19
C LEU A 263 -9.33 -20.46 11.71
N ILE A 264 -10.36 -20.29 12.53
CA ILE A 264 -11.51 -19.42 12.22
C ILE A 264 -11.02 -17.98 11.96
N SER A 265 -10.12 -17.47 12.80
CA SER A 265 -9.56 -16.13 12.65
C SER A 265 -8.80 -15.98 11.35
N VAL A 266 -7.96 -16.96 10.95
CA VAL A 266 -7.27 -16.94 9.66
C VAL A 266 -8.27 -16.93 8.50
N ILE A 267 -9.32 -17.74 8.55
CA ILE A 267 -10.35 -17.77 7.49
C ILE A 267 -11.07 -16.42 7.40
N VAL A 268 -11.54 -15.88 8.53
CA VAL A 268 -12.24 -14.59 8.58
C VAL A 268 -11.33 -13.46 8.10
N LEU A 269 -10.08 -13.42 8.56
CA LEU A 269 -9.11 -12.41 8.14
C LEU A 269 -8.73 -12.57 6.66
N ALA A 270 -8.59 -13.79 6.14
CA ALA A 270 -8.31 -14.04 4.73
C ALA A 270 -9.47 -13.60 3.82
N ILE A 271 -10.72 -13.88 4.21
CA ILE A 271 -11.92 -13.43 3.49
C ILE A 271 -12.05 -11.90 3.56
N TRP A 272 -11.82 -11.32 4.74
CA TRP A 272 -11.94 -9.88 4.95
C TRP A 272 -10.85 -9.08 4.22
N THR A 273 -9.62 -9.63 4.16
CA THR A 273 -8.50 -9.04 3.43
C THR A 273 -8.48 -9.42 1.96
N TRP A 274 -9.40 -10.27 1.47
CA TRP A 274 -9.39 -10.72 0.08
C TRP A 274 -9.35 -9.52 -0.89
N PRO A 275 -8.49 -9.55 -1.92
CA PRO A 275 -8.36 -8.42 -2.85
C PRO A 275 -9.70 -8.11 -3.52
N ARG A 276 -10.31 -6.99 -3.10
CA ARG A 276 -11.47 -6.40 -3.76
C ARG A 276 -10.97 -5.26 -4.63
N TRP A 277 -10.87 -5.49 -5.93
CA TRP A 277 -10.58 -4.42 -6.87
C TRP A 277 -11.74 -3.42 -6.80
N ALA A 278 -11.46 -2.21 -6.32
CA ALA A 278 -12.44 -1.13 -6.37
C ALA A 278 -12.71 -0.84 -7.84
N ALA A 279 -13.98 -0.86 -8.25
CA ALA A 279 -14.39 -0.18 -9.47
C ALA A 279 -14.47 1.32 -9.11
N PRO A 280 -13.53 2.16 -9.58
CA PRO A 280 -13.63 3.59 -9.35
C PRO A 280 -14.88 4.15 -10.01
N THR A 281 -15.50 5.11 -9.36
CA THR A 281 -16.61 5.87 -9.95
C THR A 281 -16.03 6.89 -10.92
N LEU A 282 -16.26 6.67 -12.21
CA LEU A 282 -15.96 7.64 -13.26
C LEU A 282 -17.24 8.37 -13.63
N VAL A 283 -17.15 9.69 -13.70
CA VAL A 283 -18.18 10.53 -14.31
C VAL A 283 -17.62 10.98 -15.65
N LEU A 284 -18.24 10.51 -16.73
CA LEU A 284 -17.87 10.91 -18.08
C LEU A 284 -18.51 12.27 -18.40
N PRO A 285 -17.81 13.13 -19.16
CA PRO A 285 -18.34 14.44 -19.53
C PRO A 285 -19.53 14.30 -20.47
N GLY A 286 -20.56 15.13 -20.27
CA GLY A 286 -21.67 15.25 -21.21
C GLY A 286 -21.31 16.12 -22.42
N ALA A 287 -22.17 16.16 -23.44
CA ALA A 287 -21.94 16.93 -24.67
C ALA A 287 -21.65 18.43 -24.40
N ALA A 288 -22.42 19.06 -23.51
CA ALA A 288 -22.20 20.48 -23.15
C ALA A 288 -20.85 20.73 -22.44
N GLU A 289 -20.35 19.76 -21.68
CA GLU A 289 -19.03 19.85 -21.04
C GLU A 289 -17.90 19.69 -22.06
N LEU A 290 -18.10 18.85 -23.09
CA LEU A 290 -17.15 18.68 -24.20
C LEU A 290 -17.03 19.93 -25.05
N ASP A 291 -18.14 20.63 -25.32
CA ASP A 291 -18.12 21.93 -26.02
C ASP A 291 -17.32 22.97 -25.22
N GLY A 292 -17.54 23.03 -23.90
CA GLY A 292 -16.77 23.89 -23.01
C GLY A 292 -15.28 23.51 -22.94
N LEU A 293 -14.95 22.22 -23.03
CA LEU A 293 -13.58 21.72 -23.02
C LEU A 293 -12.77 22.21 -24.23
N ALA A 294 -13.37 22.24 -25.43
CA ALA A 294 -12.70 22.74 -26.62
C ALA A 294 -12.25 24.20 -26.44
N ALA A 295 -13.16 25.06 -25.96
CA ALA A 295 -12.85 26.47 -25.66
C ALA A 295 -11.81 26.62 -24.52
N TRP A 296 -11.85 25.73 -23.52
CA TRP A 296 -10.85 25.72 -22.45
C TRP A 296 -9.46 25.36 -22.98
N LEU A 297 -9.33 24.36 -23.85
CA LEU A 297 -8.07 23.96 -24.49
C LEU A 297 -7.50 25.05 -25.40
N GLU A 298 -8.34 25.82 -26.09
CA GLU A 298 -7.89 26.96 -26.89
C GLU A 298 -7.29 28.08 -26.04
N SER A 299 -7.85 28.32 -24.85
CA SER A 299 -7.42 29.39 -23.95
C SER A 299 -6.24 29.03 -23.05
N HIS A 300 -6.13 27.78 -22.60
CA HIS A 300 -5.11 27.32 -21.64
C HIS A 300 -4.00 26.50 -22.31
N GLY A 301 -4.07 26.35 -23.63
CA GLY A 301 -3.13 25.56 -24.42
C GLY A 301 -3.50 24.08 -24.50
N SER A 302 -2.74 23.35 -25.30
CA SER A 302 -2.96 21.93 -25.55
C SER A 302 -1.64 21.19 -25.67
N ASN A 303 -1.70 19.87 -25.48
CA ASN A 303 -0.61 18.94 -25.76
C ASN A 303 -0.99 18.02 -26.94
N GLY A 304 -0.05 17.19 -27.39
CA GLY A 304 -0.24 16.31 -28.55
C GLY A 304 -1.39 15.30 -28.42
N TYR A 305 -1.95 15.12 -27.23
CA TYR A 305 -3.02 14.17 -26.92
C TYR A 305 -4.30 14.84 -26.40
N SER A 306 -4.31 16.16 -26.17
CA SER A 306 -5.46 16.86 -25.57
C SER A 306 -6.73 16.76 -26.41
N HIS A 307 -6.60 16.72 -27.74
CA HIS A 307 -7.72 16.55 -28.65
C HIS A 307 -8.47 15.22 -28.44
N LEU A 308 -7.79 14.18 -27.92
CA LEU A 308 -8.43 12.89 -27.61
C LEU A 308 -9.39 12.98 -26.42
N MET A 309 -9.34 14.04 -25.62
CA MET A 309 -10.31 14.25 -24.53
C MET A 309 -11.71 14.58 -25.06
N LEU A 310 -11.82 15.07 -26.29
CA LEU A 310 -13.09 15.42 -26.94
C LEU A 310 -13.91 14.19 -27.36
N LEU A 311 -13.35 12.99 -27.28
CA LEU A 311 -14.07 11.73 -27.55
C LEU A 311 -15.11 11.37 -26.47
N GLY A 312 -15.04 11.98 -25.28
CA GLY A 312 -15.98 11.70 -24.19
C GLY A 312 -15.80 10.34 -23.49
N ASP A 313 -14.81 9.53 -23.90
CA ASP A 313 -14.48 8.22 -23.31
C ASP A 313 -13.60 8.33 -22.05
N LYS A 314 -13.23 9.54 -21.64
CA LYS A 314 -12.35 9.83 -20.49
C LYS A 314 -13.04 10.78 -19.53
N ALA A 315 -12.96 10.49 -18.24
CA ALA A 315 -13.35 11.42 -17.20
C ALA A 315 -12.37 12.59 -17.16
N ILE A 316 -12.88 13.78 -16.90
CA ILE A 316 -12.08 15.02 -16.87
C ILE A 316 -12.00 15.53 -15.44
N ARG A 317 -10.80 15.90 -15.00
CA ARG A 317 -10.59 16.54 -13.71
C ARG A 317 -9.81 17.83 -13.89
N TYR A 318 -10.42 18.93 -13.43
CA TYR A 318 -9.74 20.21 -13.28
C TYR A 318 -9.06 20.33 -11.92
N SER A 319 -7.91 20.98 -11.89
CA SER A 319 -7.04 21.19 -10.72
C SER A 319 -6.85 22.68 -10.46
N GLY A 320 -6.82 23.06 -9.17
CA GLY A 320 -6.75 24.45 -8.72
C GLY A 320 -8.11 25.15 -8.63
N ASP A 321 -8.18 26.22 -7.82
CA ASP A 321 -9.42 26.99 -7.59
C ASP A 321 -9.93 27.68 -8.87
N GLU A 322 -9.01 28.09 -9.75
CA GLU A 322 -9.30 28.70 -11.05
C GLU A 322 -9.37 27.68 -12.21
N GLN A 323 -9.25 26.38 -11.93
CA GLN A 323 -9.23 25.33 -12.97
C GLN A 323 -8.10 25.48 -14.00
N ASN A 324 -6.95 26.00 -13.59
CA ASN A 324 -5.82 26.31 -14.47
C ASN A 324 -5.06 25.08 -15.01
N ALA A 325 -5.43 23.87 -14.58
CA ALA A 325 -4.93 22.64 -15.17
C ALA A 325 -6.00 21.54 -15.28
N MET A 326 -5.85 20.68 -16.28
CA MET A 326 -6.81 19.62 -16.60
C MET A 326 -6.11 18.28 -16.87
N ILE A 327 -6.69 17.20 -16.35
CA ILE A 327 -6.25 15.82 -16.58
C ILE A 327 -7.45 15.01 -17.05
N GLY A 328 -7.30 14.36 -18.21
CA GLY A 328 -8.24 13.35 -18.67
C GLY A 328 -7.73 11.94 -18.34
N TYR A 329 -8.61 11.11 -17.80
CA TYR A 329 -8.26 9.79 -17.30
C TYR A 329 -9.38 8.77 -17.48
N ALA A 330 -9.00 7.51 -17.54
CA ALA A 330 -9.92 6.37 -17.53
C ALA A 330 -9.55 5.42 -16.39
N SER A 331 -10.36 4.40 -16.18
CA SER A 331 -10.11 3.38 -15.17
C SER A 331 -9.94 2.01 -15.79
N VAL A 332 -8.93 1.28 -15.33
CA VAL A 332 -8.76 -0.14 -15.65
C VAL A 332 -8.56 -0.88 -14.33
N ARG A 333 -9.56 -1.67 -13.92
CA ARG A 333 -9.60 -2.32 -12.60
C ARG A 333 -9.45 -1.27 -11.48
N ASN A 334 -8.46 -1.43 -10.61
CA ASN A 334 -8.15 -0.51 -9.52
C ASN A 334 -7.10 0.55 -9.92
N ARG A 335 -6.97 0.89 -11.19
CA ARG A 335 -5.98 1.86 -11.68
C ARG A 335 -6.69 3.02 -12.36
N LEU A 336 -6.31 4.24 -12.00
CA LEU A 336 -6.68 5.44 -12.74
C LEU A 336 -5.53 5.74 -13.69
N VAL A 337 -5.82 5.75 -14.99
CA VAL A 337 -4.84 5.94 -16.06
C VAL A 337 -5.10 7.30 -16.69
N ALA A 338 -4.23 8.27 -16.39
CA ALA A 338 -4.21 9.56 -17.04
C ALA A 338 -3.56 9.43 -18.43
N LEU A 339 -4.17 10.08 -19.43
CA LEU A 339 -3.64 10.18 -20.77
C LEU A 339 -2.77 11.43 -20.87
N SER A 340 -1.46 11.23 -21.06
CA SER A 340 -0.39 12.22 -21.15
C SER A 340 -0.23 13.12 -19.91
N ASP A 341 0.59 14.17 -20.05
CA ASP A 341 0.77 15.19 -19.02
C ASP A 341 -0.50 16.03 -18.82
N PRO A 342 -0.72 16.60 -17.63
CA PRO A 342 -1.77 17.59 -17.43
C PRO A 342 -1.66 18.73 -18.45
N VAL A 343 -2.78 19.30 -18.85
CA VAL A 343 -2.81 20.50 -19.69
C VAL A 343 -2.87 21.73 -18.78
N GLY A 344 -2.17 22.80 -19.13
CA GLY A 344 -2.12 24.06 -18.37
C GLY A 344 -0.69 24.57 -18.14
N ASP A 345 -0.57 25.65 -17.37
CA ASP A 345 0.71 26.26 -17.04
C ASP A 345 1.60 25.37 -16.18
N ALA A 346 2.92 25.54 -16.27
CA ALA A 346 3.89 24.65 -15.63
C ALA A 346 3.66 24.43 -14.12
N ASP A 347 3.35 25.50 -13.39
CA ASP A 347 3.08 25.39 -11.94
C ASP A 347 1.73 24.70 -11.67
N ALA A 348 0.71 24.97 -12.49
CA ALA A 348 -0.60 24.33 -12.39
C ALA A 348 -0.52 22.83 -12.71
N ARG A 349 0.31 22.42 -13.69
CA ARG A 349 0.56 21.00 -14.01
C ARG A 349 1.17 20.25 -12.83
N ARG A 350 2.16 20.83 -12.15
CA ARG A 350 2.76 20.20 -10.96
C ARG A 350 1.74 19.97 -9.85
N ALA A 351 0.86 20.95 -9.61
CA ALA A 351 -0.24 20.81 -8.66
C ALA A 351 -1.22 19.70 -9.11
N ALA A 352 -1.54 19.65 -10.40
CA ALA A 352 -2.46 18.66 -10.96
C ALA A 352 -1.95 17.21 -10.82
N ILE A 353 -0.64 16.96 -10.96
CA ILE A 353 -0.04 15.64 -10.73
C ILE A 353 -0.28 15.19 -9.28
N MET A 354 -0.09 16.08 -8.31
CA MET A 354 -0.35 15.80 -6.90
C MET A 354 -1.84 15.59 -6.64
N ASP A 355 -2.72 16.40 -7.25
CA ASP A 355 -4.17 16.30 -7.12
C ASP A 355 -4.71 14.98 -7.67
N PHE A 356 -4.20 14.54 -8.82
CA PHE A 356 -4.55 13.25 -9.40
C PHE A 356 -4.11 12.08 -8.53
N ARG A 357 -2.92 12.16 -7.93
CA ARG A 357 -2.48 11.17 -6.95
C ARG A 357 -3.44 11.12 -5.75
N ARG A 358 -3.83 12.28 -5.21
CA ARG A 358 -4.79 12.38 -4.10
C ARG A 358 -6.16 11.80 -4.48
N LEU A 359 -6.63 12.06 -5.69
CA LEU A 359 -7.87 11.49 -6.24
C LEU A 359 -7.80 9.96 -6.28
N ALA A 360 -6.72 9.40 -6.83
CA ALA A 360 -6.53 7.96 -6.89
C ALA A 360 -6.48 7.34 -5.48
N ASP A 361 -5.77 7.96 -4.54
CA ASP A 361 -5.71 7.51 -3.15
C ASP A 361 -7.09 7.50 -2.48
N ALA A 362 -7.89 8.55 -2.69
CA ALA A 362 -9.26 8.67 -2.17
C ALA A 362 -10.19 7.57 -2.73
N GLN A 363 -10.03 7.23 -4.01
CA GLN A 363 -10.77 6.14 -4.67
C GLN A 363 -10.14 4.76 -4.47
N HIS A 364 -9.06 4.65 -3.68
CA HIS A 364 -8.29 3.42 -3.44
C HIS A 364 -7.76 2.77 -4.72
N CYS A 365 -7.38 3.60 -5.69
CA CYS A 365 -6.82 3.21 -6.96
C CYS A 365 -5.32 3.56 -7.04
N THR A 366 -4.60 2.86 -7.90
CA THR A 366 -3.22 3.20 -8.24
C THR A 366 -3.22 4.21 -9.39
N PRO A 367 -2.65 5.41 -9.21
CA PRO A 367 -2.50 6.37 -10.30
C PRO A 367 -1.42 5.90 -11.28
N VAL A 368 -1.67 6.06 -12.57
CA VAL A 368 -0.74 5.78 -13.67
C VAL A 368 -0.86 6.91 -14.68
N PHE A 369 0.27 7.39 -15.17
CA PHE A 369 0.31 8.33 -16.30
C PHE A 369 0.87 7.61 -17.52
N TYR A 370 0.19 7.76 -18.66
CA TYR A 370 0.55 7.10 -19.91
C TYR A 370 1.02 8.13 -20.93
N GLN A 371 2.20 7.93 -21.53
CA GLN A 371 2.81 8.83 -22.53
C GLN A 371 3.10 10.26 -22.01
N VAL A 372 3.73 10.35 -20.84
CA VAL A 372 4.26 11.62 -20.30
C VAL A 372 5.50 12.09 -21.05
N GLY A 373 5.66 13.40 -21.16
CA GLY A 373 6.79 14.08 -21.76
C GLY A 373 7.96 14.29 -20.78
N PRO A 374 9.10 14.80 -21.28
CA PRO A 374 10.29 15.01 -20.48
C PRO A 374 10.22 16.25 -19.56
N ASP A 375 9.30 17.18 -19.82
CA ASP A 375 9.28 18.51 -19.20
C ASP A 375 8.90 18.49 -17.71
N ASP A 376 8.05 17.54 -17.30
CA ASP A 376 7.52 17.44 -15.93
C ASP A 376 8.05 16.20 -15.16
N LEU A 377 9.13 15.55 -15.65
CA LEU A 377 9.67 14.33 -15.04
C LEU A 377 10.03 14.48 -13.56
N SER A 378 10.58 15.64 -13.17
CA SER A 378 10.90 15.92 -11.76
C SER A 378 9.65 15.90 -10.89
N ALA A 379 8.54 16.48 -11.36
CA ALA A 379 7.29 16.53 -10.62
C ALA A 379 6.70 15.13 -10.38
N TYR A 380 6.85 14.21 -11.35
CA TYR A 380 6.45 12.81 -11.16
C TYR A 380 7.31 12.11 -10.10
N LEU A 381 8.63 12.30 -10.14
CA LEU A 381 9.56 11.70 -9.17
C LEU A 381 9.33 12.23 -7.75
N ASP A 382 9.12 13.54 -7.59
CA ASP A 382 8.79 14.18 -6.31
C ASP A 382 7.47 13.65 -5.73
N ASN A 383 6.53 13.29 -6.61
CA ASN A 383 5.28 12.63 -6.25
C ASN A 383 5.40 11.10 -6.20
N GLY A 384 6.61 10.55 -6.07
CA GLY A 384 6.86 9.13 -5.80
C GLY A 384 6.47 8.17 -6.94
N PHE A 385 6.31 8.68 -8.17
CA PHE A 385 6.11 7.85 -9.33
C PHE A 385 7.43 7.23 -9.80
N ALA A 386 7.36 6.00 -10.29
CA ALA A 386 8.45 5.38 -11.02
C ALA A 386 8.27 5.66 -12.51
N LEU A 387 9.36 5.98 -13.19
CA LEU A 387 9.38 6.27 -14.63
C LEU A 387 9.83 5.03 -15.42
N PHE A 388 9.17 4.80 -16.56
CA PHE A 388 9.53 3.74 -17.50
C PHE A 388 9.47 4.30 -18.92
N LYS A 389 10.56 4.15 -19.69
CA LYS A 389 10.62 4.63 -21.08
C LYS A 389 9.75 3.73 -21.96
N LEU A 390 8.62 4.28 -22.43
CA LEU A 390 7.69 3.57 -23.30
C LEU A 390 8.15 3.56 -24.76
N GLY A 391 8.69 4.68 -25.24
CA GLY A 391 9.05 4.87 -26.65
C GLY A 391 9.49 6.30 -26.94
N GLU A 392 9.49 6.67 -28.21
CA GLU A 392 9.90 7.99 -28.70
C GLU A 392 8.85 8.54 -29.66
N ILE A 393 8.66 9.87 -29.66
CA ILE A 393 7.73 10.57 -30.55
C ILE A 393 8.56 11.19 -31.68
N ALA A 394 8.24 10.85 -32.91
CA ALA A 394 8.85 11.47 -34.09
C ALA A 394 8.31 12.89 -34.26
N ARG A 395 9.15 13.90 -33.98
CA ARG A 395 8.83 15.33 -34.20
C ARG A 395 9.60 15.84 -35.41
N VAL A 396 8.90 16.49 -36.35
CA VAL A 396 9.50 17.10 -37.54
C VAL A 396 9.46 18.61 -37.42
N ASN A 397 10.62 19.26 -37.48
CA ASN A 397 10.70 20.71 -37.49
C ASN A 397 10.34 21.24 -38.88
N LEU A 398 9.13 21.78 -39.03
CA LEU A 398 8.63 22.28 -40.32
C LEU A 398 9.42 23.49 -40.87
N ARG A 399 10.13 24.25 -40.02
CA ARG A 399 10.94 25.40 -40.47
C ARG A 399 12.23 24.96 -41.17
N GLU A 400 12.76 23.80 -40.78
CA GLU A 400 13.99 23.22 -41.32
C GLU A 400 13.71 22.12 -42.34
N PHE A 401 12.46 21.65 -42.41
CA PHE A 401 12.04 20.60 -43.32
C PHE A 401 12.05 21.10 -44.77
N SER A 402 12.78 20.40 -45.63
CA SER A 402 12.77 20.63 -47.07
C SER A 402 12.64 19.32 -47.83
N MET A 403 11.82 19.33 -48.88
CA MET A 403 11.71 18.21 -49.82
C MET A 403 12.90 18.14 -50.78
N GLN A 404 13.73 19.19 -50.85
CA GLN A 404 14.91 19.23 -51.70
C GLN A 404 16.08 18.44 -51.08
N GLY A 405 16.97 17.92 -51.92
CA GLY A 405 18.16 17.17 -51.49
C GLY A 405 17.98 15.65 -51.45
N LYS A 406 19.09 14.96 -51.15
CA LYS A 406 19.18 13.49 -51.21
C LYS A 406 18.40 12.79 -50.08
N HIS A 407 18.35 13.39 -48.89
CA HIS A 407 17.74 12.77 -47.71
C HIS A 407 16.23 12.48 -47.86
N ASN A 408 15.51 13.29 -48.63
CA ASN A 408 14.06 13.15 -48.87
C ASN A 408 13.73 12.69 -50.31
N SER A 409 14.68 12.05 -51.02
CA SER A 409 14.46 11.51 -52.36
C SER A 409 13.26 10.57 -52.43
N ASP A 410 13.13 9.70 -51.44
CA ASP A 410 12.12 8.64 -51.43
C ASP A 410 10.72 9.23 -51.23
N LYS A 411 10.61 10.25 -50.36
CA LYS A 411 9.37 11.00 -50.13
C LYS A 411 8.91 11.74 -51.40
N ARG A 412 9.85 12.38 -52.11
CA ARG A 412 9.55 13.00 -53.42
C ARG A 412 9.13 11.99 -54.47
N GLY A 413 9.80 10.84 -54.54
CA GLY A 413 9.44 9.76 -55.44
C GLY A 413 8.01 9.25 -55.18
N ALA A 414 7.61 9.12 -53.91
CA ALA A 414 6.25 8.78 -53.53
C ALA A 414 5.22 9.83 -53.96
N LEU A 415 5.53 11.13 -53.78
CA LEU A 415 4.64 12.22 -54.20
C LEU A 415 4.43 12.26 -55.72
N ASN A 416 5.52 12.17 -56.50
CA ASN A 416 5.45 12.14 -57.97
C ASN A 416 4.64 10.92 -58.47
N ARG A 417 4.72 9.79 -57.76
CA ARG A 417 3.92 8.61 -58.06
C ARG A 417 2.44 8.86 -57.77
N ALA A 418 2.12 9.51 -56.65
CA ALA A 418 0.74 9.86 -56.29
C ALA A 418 0.12 10.81 -57.32
N GLU A 419 0.86 11.82 -57.76
CA GLU A 419 0.44 12.75 -58.82
C GLU A 419 0.17 12.02 -60.15
N ARG A 420 1.05 11.09 -60.55
CA ARG A 420 0.85 10.27 -61.76
C ARG A 420 -0.39 9.37 -61.67
N LEU A 421 -0.81 9.00 -60.46
CA LEU A 421 -2.04 8.24 -60.20
C LEU A 421 -3.28 9.15 -60.09
N GLY A 422 -3.14 10.46 -60.23
CA GLY A 422 -4.24 11.42 -60.13
C GLY A 422 -4.74 11.66 -58.71
N LEU A 423 -3.94 11.34 -57.69
CA LEU A 423 -4.32 11.58 -56.29
C LEU A 423 -4.22 13.07 -55.95
N SER A 424 -5.23 13.60 -55.27
CA SER A 424 -5.25 14.96 -54.75
C SER A 424 -5.45 14.96 -53.22
N PHE A 425 -5.08 16.05 -52.57
CA PHE A 425 -5.19 16.23 -51.12
C PHE A 425 -5.89 17.55 -50.83
N GLU A 426 -6.88 17.51 -49.93
CA GLU A 426 -7.66 18.66 -49.51
C GLU A 426 -7.81 18.67 -47.98
N ILE A 427 -7.81 19.86 -47.38
CA ILE A 427 -8.09 20.07 -45.94
C ILE A 427 -9.48 20.69 -45.81
N LEU A 428 -10.45 19.88 -45.41
CA LEU A 428 -11.82 20.31 -45.15
C LEU A 428 -11.95 20.83 -43.72
N LYS A 429 -12.84 21.79 -43.49
CA LYS A 429 -13.14 22.36 -42.18
C LYS A 429 -14.57 22.04 -41.77
N PRO A 430 -14.85 21.81 -40.47
CA PRO A 430 -16.21 21.62 -39.99
C PRO A 430 -17.06 22.88 -40.22
N PRO A 431 -18.40 22.76 -40.32
CA PRO A 431 -19.19 21.52 -40.23
C PRO A 431 -19.09 20.65 -41.50
N PHE A 432 -19.23 19.34 -41.32
CA PHE A 432 -19.21 18.35 -42.41
C PHE A 432 -20.65 17.94 -42.78
N ASP A 433 -20.89 17.70 -44.07
CA ASP A 433 -22.18 17.20 -44.56
C ASP A 433 -22.29 15.67 -44.40
N GLN A 434 -23.51 15.15 -44.42
CA GLN A 434 -23.75 13.72 -44.21
C GLN A 434 -23.10 12.86 -45.31
N ALA A 435 -23.07 13.35 -46.56
CA ALA A 435 -22.48 12.62 -47.67
C ALA A 435 -20.97 12.38 -47.50
N LEU A 436 -20.23 13.37 -46.98
CA LEU A 436 -18.82 13.19 -46.63
C LEU A 436 -18.66 12.21 -45.47
N LEU A 437 -19.49 12.33 -44.43
CA LEU A 437 -19.44 11.43 -43.28
C LEU A 437 -19.69 9.96 -43.68
N ASP A 438 -20.66 9.71 -44.56
CA ASP A 438 -20.96 8.38 -45.09
C ASP A 438 -19.78 7.82 -45.91
N THR A 439 -19.12 8.69 -46.69
CA THR A 439 -17.92 8.31 -47.45
C THR A 439 -16.76 7.94 -46.52
N LEU A 440 -16.54 8.72 -45.45
CA LEU A 440 -15.51 8.43 -44.44
C LEU A 440 -15.80 7.14 -43.67
N ALA A 441 -17.08 6.89 -43.35
CA ALA A 441 -17.50 5.65 -42.71
C ALA A 441 -17.20 4.43 -43.59
N ALA A 442 -17.54 4.47 -44.88
CA ALA A 442 -17.25 3.37 -45.81
C ALA A 442 -15.74 3.08 -45.94
N VAL A 443 -14.90 4.12 -45.94
CA VAL A 443 -13.43 3.97 -45.95
C VAL A 443 -12.93 3.39 -44.62
N SER A 444 -13.51 3.79 -43.50
CA SER A 444 -13.19 3.24 -42.17
C SER A 444 -13.55 1.76 -42.08
N ASP A 445 -14.72 1.37 -42.57
CA ASP A 445 -15.21 -0.01 -42.58
C ASP A 445 -14.32 -0.91 -43.45
N ASP A 446 -13.94 -0.44 -44.65
CA ASP A 446 -12.99 -1.14 -45.53
C ASP A 446 -11.60 -1.29 -44.86
N TRP A 447 -11.15 -0.26 -44.14
CA TRP A 447 -9.88 -0.34 -43.40
C TRP A 447 -9.95 -1.30 -42.20
N MET A 448 -11.09 -1.36 -41.52
CA MET A 448 -11.32 -2.29 -40.41
C MET A 448 -11.36 -3.73 -40.93
N GLY A 449 -12.05 -4.02 -42.04
CA GLY A 449 -12.12 -5.36 -42.63
C GLY A 449 -12.50 -6.42 -41.59
N GLU A 450 -11.69 -7.47 -41.43
CA GLU A 450 -11.86 -8.51 -40.39
C GLU A 450 -11.13 -8.21 -39.06
N LYS A 451 -10.58 -7.00 -38.88
CA LYS A 451 -9.83 -6.66 -37.66
C LYS A 451 -10.75 -6.65 -36.44
N PRO A 452 -10.20 -6.95 -35.24
CA PRO A 452 -10.96 -6.81 -34.00
C PRO A 452 -11.47 -5.38 -33.79
N ALA A 453 -12.45 -5.24 -32.89
CA ALA A 453 -13.11 -3.98 -32.53
C ALA A 453 -12.15 -2.78 -32.36
N GLU A 454 -12.70 -1.59 -32.58
CA GLU A 454 -11.96 -0.33 -32.48
C GLU A 454 -11.25 -0.16 -31.14
N LYS A 455 -10.10 0.53 -31.18
CA LYS A 455 -9.31 0.85 -29.99
C LYS A 455 -9.75 2.19 -29.41
N ALA A 456 -9.68 2.32 -28.09
CA ALA A 456 -10.07 3.52 -27.37
C ALA A 456 -8.91 4.14 -26.57
N PHE A 457 -9.20 5.15 -25.77
CA PHE A 457 -8.31 5.84 -24.84
C PHE A 457 -7.23 6.70 -25.48
N SER A 458 -6.18 6.09 -26.04
CA SER A 458 -5.03 6.78 -26.64
C SER A 458 -5.06 6.87 -28.16
N LEU A 459 -6.14 6.36 -28.76
CA LEU A 459 -6.38 6.37 -30.21
C LEU A 459 -7.79 6.89 -30.45
N HIS A 460 -7.97 7.52 -31.61
CA HIS A 460 -9.28 7.95 -32.08
C HIS A 460 -10.02 6.74 -32.66
N CYS A 461 -11.33 6.71 -32.43
CA CYS A 461 -12.27 5.77 -33.03
C CYS A 461 -13.24 6.54 -33.92
N CYS A 462 -13.76 5.92 -34.99
CA CYS A 462 -14.85 6.51 -35.75
C CYS A 462 -16.11 6.45 -34.87
N PRO A 463 -16.77 7.57 -34.55
CA PRO A 463 -18.01 7.52 -33.81
C PRO A 463 -19.07 6.89 -34.71
N THR A 464 -19.34 5.59 -34.51
CA THR A 464 -20.50 4.95 -35.14
C THR A 464 -21.76 5.62 -34.61
N VAL A 465 -22.76 5.81 -35.48
CA VAL A 465 -24.05 6.47 -35.19
C VAL A 465 -24.84 5.77 -34.06
N GLU A 466 -24.42 4.59 -33.64
CA GLU A 466 -24.91 3.93 -32.43
C GLU A 466 -23.92 4.20 -31.29
N GLY A 467 -24.22 5.21 -30.46
CA GLY A 467 -23.56 5.38 -29.16
C GLY A 467 -24.21 4.49 -28.10
N PRO A 468 -23.85 4.73 -26.82
CA PRO A 468 -22.62 4.31 -26.14
C PRO A 468 -22.39 2.80 -26.04
#